data_AF-A0A1B8SL25-F1
#
_entry.id   AF-A0A1B8SL25-F1
#
_cell.length_a   1.000
_cell.length_b   1.000
_cell.length_c   1.000
_cell.angle_alpha   90.00
_cell.angle_beta   90.00
_cell.angle_gamma   90.00
#
_symmetry.space_group_name_H-M   'P 1'
#
loop_
_entity.id
_entity.type
_entity.pdbx_description
1 polymer ?
#
loop_
_entity_poly.entity_id
_entity_poly.type
_entity_poly.pdbx_seq_one_letter_code
_entity_poly.pdbx_strand_id
1 'polypeptide(L)' 'MSDPAVDAAQRAWDGCDVCPPDSGHNKPPSSSVAAAHEALKPVREVVERYENLLNPWDDVGFEILDALRPLVYPTEELT' A
#
# COMPACT_ATOMS: atom_id res chain seq x y z
N MET A 1 -5.88 -10.55 2.70
CA MET A 1 -4.54 -9.95 2.90
C MET A 1 -4.73 -8.81 3.91
N SER A 2 -3.65 -8.33 4.53
CA SER A 2 -3.67 -7.18 5.43
C SER A 2 -3.55 -5.88 4.62
N ASP A 3 -3.86 -4.72 5.20
CA ASP A 3 -3.77 -3.41 4.54
C ASP A 3 -2.31 -3.10 4.14
N PRO A 4 -2.01 -2.84 2.85
CA PRO A 4 -0.64 -2.59 2.39
C PRO A 4 0.05 -1.41 3.08
N ALA A 5 -0.70 -0.38 3.48
CA ALA A 5 -0.15 0.76 4.20
C ALA A 5 0.27 0.36 5.62
N VAL A 6 -0.51 -0.50 6.27
CA VAL A 6 -0.18 -1.06 7.60
C VAL A 6 1.05 -1.96 7.50
N ASP A 7 1.09 -2.85 6.51
CA ASP A 7 2.22 -3.75 6.31
C ASP A 7 3.50 -2.98 5.98
N ALA A 8 3.42 -1.92 5.17
CA ALA A 8 4.55 -1.05 4.85
C ALA A 8 5.04 -0.28 6.09
N ALA A 9 4.12 0.29 6.88
CA ALA A 9 4.45 0.98 8.12
C ALA A 9 5.09 0.03 9.14
N GLN A 10 4.60 -1.21 9.24
CA GLN A 10 5.17 -2.23 10.12
C GLN A 10 6.59 -2.62 9.67
N ARG A 11 6.83 -2.86 8.38
CA ARG A 11 8.18 -3.17 7.88
C ARG A 11 9.18 -2.04 8.15
N ALA A 12 8.76 -0.79 7.97
CA ALA A 12 9.59 0.37 8.28
C ALA A 12 9.88 0.48 9.79
N TRP A 13 8.90 0.13 10.63
CA TRP A 13 9.05 0.08 12.08
C TRP A 13 10.02 -1.02 12.52
N ASP A 14 9.89 -2.22 11.97
CA ASP A 14 10.73 -3.38 12.30
C ASP A 14 12.19 -3.18 11.85
N GLY A 15 12.42 -2.43 10.77
CA GLY A 15 13.75 -2.07 10.27
C GLY A 15 14.35 -0.82 10.90
N CYS A 16 13.67 -0.18 11.85
CA CYS A 16 14.14 1.03 12.50
C CYS A 16 15.10 0.70 13.66
N ASP A 17 16.41 0.68 13.39
CA ASP A 17 17.46 0.42 14.40
C ASP A 17 17.44 1.40 15.59
N VAL A 18 16.87 2.59 15.40
CA VAL A 18 16.76 3.64 16.43
C VAL A 18 15.42 3.65 17.15
N CYS A 19 14.46 2.81 16.74
CA CYS A 19 13.18 2.63 17.42
C CYS A 19 13.38 1.51 18.45
N PRO A 20 13.52 1.82 19.75
CA PRO A 20 13.88 0.80 20.72
C PRO A 20 12.72 -0.19 20.84
N PRO A 21 12.94 -1.51 20.68
CA PRO A 21 11.92 -2.51 20.99
C PRO A 21 11.44 -2.43 22.45
N ASP A 22 12.27 -1.86 23.34
CA ASP A 22 11.98 -1.64 24.76
C ASP A 22 11.11 -0.40 25.05
N SER A 23 10.72 0.38 24.04
CA SER A 23 9.79 1.51 24.21
C SER A 23 8.36 1.08 24.57
N GLY A 24 8.09 -0.23 24.64
CA GLY A 24 6.76 -0.79 24.90
C GLY A 24 5.80 -0.64 23.73
N HIS A 25 6.28 -0.18 22.57
CA HIS A 25 5.50 0.02 21.36
C HIS A 25 5.78 -1.15 20.40
N ASN A 26 4.94 -2.18 20.49
CA ASN A 26 5.03 -3.39 19.67
C ASN A 26 4.43 -3.23 18.26
N LYS A 27 4.03 -2.01 17.90
CA LYS A 27 3.40 -1.68 16.62
C LYS A 27 3.68 -0.23 16.24
N PRO A 28 3.69 0.10 14.94
CA PRO A 28 3.82 1.47 14.47
C PRO A 28 2.69 2.36 15.03
N PRO A 29 2.99 3.64 15.34
CA PRO A 29 1.95 4.59 15.73
C PRO A 29 0.97 4.83 14.58
N SER A 30 -0.29 5.12 14.90
CA SER A 30 -1.34 5.39 13.89
C SER A 30 -0.96 6.50 12.89
N SER A 31 -0.15 7.47 13.31
CA SER A 31 0.38 8.52 12.44
C SER A 31 1.26 7.99 11.32
N SER A 32 2.03 6.93 11.55
CA SER A 32 2.88 6.32 10.52
C SER A 32 2.07 5.50 9.51
N VAL A 33 1.01 4.82 9.96
CA VAL A 33 0.05 4.16 9.06
C VAL A 33 -0.66 5.21 8.19
N ALA A 34 -1.11 6.32 8.79
CA ALA A 34 -1.72 7.42 8.04
C ALA A 34 -0.76 8.04 7.02
N ALA A 35 0.52 8.21 7.37
CA ALA A 35 1.55 8.69 6.44
C ALA A 35 1.79 7.70 5.28
N ALA A 36 1.77 6.40 5.56
CA ALA A 36 1.87 5.36 4.54
C ALA A 36 0.67 5.40 3.57
N HIS A 37 -0.55 5.59 4.08
CA HIS A 37 -1.72 5.80 3.23
C HIS A 37 -1.59 7.05 2.35
N GLU A 38 -1.17 8.17 2.93
CA GLU A 38 -0.99 9.42 2.18
C GLU A 38 0.03 9.24 1.05
N ALA A 39 1.13 8.54 1.31
CA ALA A 39 2.16 8.25 0.32
C ALA A 39 1.67 7.32 -0.81
N LEU A 40 0.68 6.46 -0.55
CA LEU A 40 0.10 5.57 -1.57
C LEU A 40 -0.96 6.24 -2.45
N LYS A 41 -1.56 7.37 -2.03
CA LYS A 41 -2.56 8.11 -2.82
C LYS A 41 -2.14 8.41 -4.26
N PRO A 42 -0.95 9.00 -4.54
CA PRO A 42 -0.56 9.28 -5.92
C PRO A 42 -0.44 8.00 -6.77
N VAL A 43 -0.10 6.86 -6.15
CA VAL A 43 -0.05 5.57 -6.86
C VAL A 43 -1.46 5.07 -7.16
N ARG A 44 -2.41 5.21 -6.23
CA ARG A 44 -3.84 4.93 -6.45
C ARG A 44 -4.39 5.72 -7.64
N GLU A 45 -4.17 7.03 -7.63
CA GLU A 45 -4.65 7.92 -8.71
C GLU A 45 -4.10 7.50 -10.08
N VAL A 46 -2.84 7.05 -10.12
CA VAL A 46 -2.22 6.53 -11.34
C VAL A 46 -2.89 5.23 -11.79
N VAL A 47 -3.08 4.26 -10.87
CA VAL A 47 -3.74 2.99 -11.18
C VAL A 47 -5.14 3.24 -11.72
N GLU A 48 -5.97 4.02 -11.02
CA GLU A 48 -7.34 4.37 -11.45
C GLU A 48 -7.35 5.07 -12.81
N ARG A 49 -6.40 5.98 -13.05
CA ARG A 49 -6.29 6.65 -14.34
C ARG A 49 -5.98 5.67 -15.46
N TYR A 50 -5.09 4.72 -15.24
CA TYR A 50 -4.74 3.73 -16.26
C TYR A 50 -5.86 2.70 -16.46
N GLU A 51 -6.57 2.27 -15.41
CA GLU A 51 -7.75 1.40 -15.55
C GLU A 51 -8.81 2.02 -16.46
N ASN A 52 -9.01 3.34 -16.38
CA ASN A 52 -9.96 4.07 -17.23
C ASN A 52 -9.46 4.33 -18.67
N LEU A 53 -8.15 4.25 -18.91
CA LEU A 53 -7.53 4.55 -20.20
C LEU A 53 -7.19 3.28 -20.99
N LEU A 54 -6.96 2.16 -20.32
CA LEU A 54 -6.62 0.92 -20.97
C LEU A 54 -7.80 0.39 -21.77
N ASN A 55 -7.50 0.02 -23.01
CA ASN A 55 -8.44 -0.74 -23.83
C ASN A 55 -8.61 -2.12 -23.18
N PRO A 56 -9.82 -2.66 -23.00
CA PRO A 56 -10.04 -4.02 -22.47
C PRO A 56 -9.41 -5.18 -23.27
N TRP A 57 -8.65 -4.87 -24.32
CA TRP A 57 -7.92 -5.80 -25.18
C TRP A 57 -6.40 -5.69 -24.99
N ASP A 58 -5.95 -4.78 -24.10
CA ASP A 58 -4.55 -4.64 -23.72
C ASP A 58 -4.26 -5.53 -22.50
N ASP A 59 -4.08 -6.82 -22.77
CA ASP A 59 -3.90 -7.87 -21.76
C ASP A 59 -2.68 -7.58 -20.84
N VAL A 60 -1.60 -7.03 -21.41
CA VAL A 60 -0.37 -6.74 -20.65
C VAL A 60 -0.57 -5.55 -19.70
N GLY A 61 -1.28 -4.51 -20.15
CA GLY A 61 -1.62 -3.37 -19.30
C GLY A 61 -2.49 -3.78 -18.11
N PHE A 62 -3.48 -4.65 -18.36
CA PHE A 62 -4.36 -5.16 -17.31
C PHE A 62 -3.63 -6.06 -16.31
N GLU A 63 -2.76 -6.96 -16.76
CA GLU A 63 -1.97 -7.82 -15.87
C GLU A 63 -1.08 -7.02 -14.92
N ILE A 64 -0.45 -5.94 -15.41
CA ILE A 64 0.39 -5.07 -14.58
C ILE A 64 -0.45 -4.34 -13.53
N LEU A 65 -1.61 -3.79 -13.91
CA LEU A 65 -2.49 -3.11 -12.94
C LEU A 65 -3.04 -4.07 -11.90
N ASP A 66 -3.44 -5.28 -12.30
CA ASP A 66 -3.94 -6.30 -11.37
C ASP A 66 -2.85 -6.75 -10.38
N ALA A 67 -1.60 -6.86 -10.84
CA ALA A 67 -0.46 -7.11 -9.96
C ALA A 67 -0.16 -5.95 -8.98
N LEU A 68 -0.47 -4.70 -9.37
CA LEU A 68 -0.28 -3.51 -8.53
C LEU A 68 -1.40 -3.31 -7.51
N ARG A 69 -2.65 -3.70 -7.82
CA ARG A 69 -3.81 -3.54 -6.94
C ARG A 69 -3.57 -3.99 -5.48
N PRO A 70 -3.05 -5.20 -5.20
CA PRO A 70 -2.83 -5.66 -3.81
C PRO A 70 -1.70 -4.92 -3.08
N LEU A 71 -0.90 -4.10 -3.75
CA LEU A 71 0.15 -3.29 -3.13
C LEU A 71 -0.34 -1.90 -2.74
N VAL A 72 -1.48 -1.50 -3.25
CA VAL A 72 -1.97 -0.13 -3.19
C VAL A 72 -3.30 -0.06 -2.42
N TYR A 73 -4.15 -1.08 -2.57
CA TYR A 73 -5.47 -1.17 -1.97
C TYR A 73 -5.50 -2.16 -0.79
N PRO A 74 -6.24 -1.86 0.30
CA PRO A 74 -6.57 -2.83 1.33
C PRO A 74 -7.40 -3.97 0.73
N THR A 75 -7.37 -5.14 1.36
CA THR A 75 -8.11 -6.30 0.83
C THR A 75 -9.62 -6.04 0.80
N GLU A 76 -10.13 -5.22 1.71
CA GLU A 76 -11.52 -4.80 1.75
C GLU A 76 -11.95 -3.97 0.53
N GLU A 77 -11.00 -3.36 -0.19
CA GLU A 77 -11.27 -2.57 -1.42
C GLU A 77 -11.05 -3.39 -2.70
N LEU A 78 -10.68 -4.67 -2.59
CA LEU A 78 -10.42 -5.58 -3.73
C LEU A 78 -11.58 -6.54 -4.06
N THR A 79 -12.68 -6.47 -3.32
CA THR A 79 -13.92 -7.26 -3.54
C THR A 79 -14.95 -6.49 -4.34
#